data_AF-I2K5W0-F1
#
_entry.id   AF-I2K5W0-F1
#
_cell.length_a   1.000
_cell.length_b   1.000
_cell.length_c   1.000
_cell.angle_alpha   90.00
_cell.angle_beta   90.00
_cell.angle_gamma   90.00
#
_symmetry.space_group_name_H-M   'P 1'
#
loop_
_entity.id
_entity.type
_entity.pdbx_description
1 polymer ?
#
loop_
_entity_poly.entity_id
_entity_poly.type
_entity_poly.pdbx_seq_one_letter_code
_entity_poly.pdbx_strand_id
1 'polypeptide(L)' 'MLHEYRDEIHELKQSNAHFANIFDKHNALDQQVEDAEAGRTVLTDAELETLKKEKLLLKDEAYKMILDYKKSKA' A
#
# COMPACT_ATOMS: atom_id res chain seq x y z
N MET A 1 9.11 6.92 -8.43
CA MET A 1 8.85 6.65 -6.99
C MET A 1 10.18 6.61 -6.24
N LEU A 2 10.15 6.82 -4.92
CA LEU A 2 11.33 6.90 -4.03
C LEU A 2 12.29 5.72 -4.23
N HIS A 3 13.26 5.90 -5.13
CA HIS A 3 14.28 4.88 -5.41
C HIS A 3 15.19 4.66 -4.19
N GLU A 4 15.26 5.65 -3.30
CA GLU A 4 16.10 5.61 -2.10
C GLU A 4 15.61 4.61 -1.04
N TYR A 5 14.34 4.20 -1.05
CA TYR A 5 13.79 3.28 -0.03
C TYR A 5 13.38 1.93 -0.61
N ARG A 6 13.74 1.64 -1.86
CA ARG A 6 13.26 0.41 -2.51
C ARG A 6 13.80 -0.84 -1.81
N ASP A 7 15.07 -0.82 -1.39
CA ASP A 7 15.69 -1.89 -0.62
C ASP A 7 15.08 -2.02 0.78
N GLU A 8 14.90 -0.92 1.50
CA GLU A 8 14.28 -0.91 2.83
C GLU A 8 12.84 -1.41 2.78
N ILE A 9 12.07 -1.00 1.76
CA ILE A 9 10.71 -1.51 1.50
C ILE A 9 10.75 -3.02 1.24
N HIS A 10 11.72 -3.51 0.47
CA HIS A 10 11.85 -4.94 0.17
C HIS A 10 12.22 -5.74 1.42
N GLU A 11 13.19 -5.29 2.21
CA GLU A 11 13.56 -5.88 3.50
C GLU A 11 12.39 -5.83 4.50
N LEU A 12 11.71 -4.69 4.64
CA LEU A 12 10.53 -4.56 5.49
C LEU A 12 9.42 -5.50 5.05
N LYS A 13 9.18 -5.64 3.75
CA LYS A 13 8.15 -6.56 3.26
C LYS A 13 8.47 -8.01 3.60
N GLN A 14 9.75 -8.41 3.59
CA GLN A 14 10.16 -9.76 3.95
C GLN A 14 10.22 -9.99 5.46
N SER A 15 10.66 -8.99 6.21
CA SER A 15 10.93 -9.10 7.65
C SER A 15 9.73 -8.72 8.52
N ASN A 16 8.80 -7.92 7.99
CA ASN A 16 7.63 -7.41 8.70
C ASN A 16 6.32 -7.87 8.01
N ALA A 17 5.67 -8.86 8.62
CA ALA A 17 4.38 -9.39 8.16
C ALA A 17 3.27 -8.32 8.12
N HIS A 18 3.37 -7.27 8.94
CA HIS A 18 2.42 -6.17 8.94
C HIS A 18 2.56 -5.32 7.67
N PHE A 19 3.80 -5.01 7.27
CA PHE A 19 4.08 -4.31 6.01
C PHE A 19 3.66 -5.17 4.81
N ALA A 20 3.90 -6.47 4.86
CA ALA A 20 3.43 -7.40 3.82
C ALA A 20 1.90 -7.32 3.64
N ASN A 21 1.14 -7.35 4.74
CA ASN A 21 -0.32 -7.21 4.70
C ASN A 21 -0.79 -5.86 4.13
N ILE A 22 -0.13 -4.75 4.50
CA ILE A 22 -0.44 -3.42 3.96
C ILE A 22 -0.22 -3.40 2.45
N PHE A 23 0.89 -3.98 2.00
CA PHE A 23 1.23 -4.05 0.59
C PHE A 23 0.25 -4.93 -0.20
N ASP A 24 -0.14 -6.08 0.37
CA ASP A 24 -1.11 -6.98 -0.23
C ASP A 24 -2.49 -6.32 -0.35
N LYS A 25 -2.95 -5.63 0.71
CA LYS A 25 -4.15 -4.81 0.69
C LYS A 25 -4.07 -3.72 -0.38
N HIS A 26 -2.96 -2.98 -0.44
CA HIS A 26 -2.79 -1.95 -1.46
C HIS A 26 -2.90 -2.56 -2.87
N ASN A 27 -2.27 -3.70 -3.11
CA ASN A 27 -2.30 -4.38 -4.40
C ASN A 27 -3.71 -4.87 -4.75
N ALA A 28 -4.45 -5.39 -3.77
CA ALA A 28 -5.85 -5.80 -3.95
C ALA A 28 -6.77 -4.60 -4.24
N LEU A 29 -6.54 -3.45 -3.61
CA LEU A 29 -7.27 -2.21 -3.90
C LEU A 29 -6.93 -1.69 -5.30
N ASP A 30 -5.64 -1.73 -5.68
CA ASP A 30 -5.18 -1.36 -7.03
C ASP A 30 -5.88 -2.21 -8.08
N GLN A 31 -5.88 -3.52 -7.88
CA GLN A 31 -6.52 -4.47 -8.77
C GLN A 31 -8.04 -4.30 -8.82
N GLN A 32 -8.70 -4.00 -7.70
CA GLN A 32 -10.13 -3.65 -7.72
C GLN A 32 -10.42 -2.39 -8.53
N VAL A 33 -9.58 -1.36 -8.41
CA VAL A 33 -9.70 -0.15 -9.24
C VAL A 33 -9.50 -0.50 -10.71
N GLU A 34 -8.48 -1.30 -11.03
CA GLU A 34 -8.18 -1.73 -12.40
C GLU A 34 -9.32 -2.55 -13.02
N ASP A 35 -9.87 -3.52 -12.27
CA ASP A 35 -11.04 -4.30 -12.68
C ASP A 35 -12.29 -3.41 -12.84
N ALA A 36 -12.44 -2.38 -12.03
CA ALA A 36 -13.54 -1.43 -12.16
C ALA A 36 -13.39 -0.49 -13.35
N GLU A 37 -12.19 0.03 -13.61
CA GLU A 37 -11.87 0.81 -14.81
C GLU A 37 -12.02 -0.03 -16.08
N ALA A 38 -11.69 -1.32 -16.01
CA ALA A 38 -11.92 -2.28 -17.09
C ALA A 38 -13.40 -2.66 -17.27
N GLY A 39 -14.31 -2.14 -16.43
CA GLY A 39 -15.74 -2.43 -16.48
C GLY A 39 -16.13 -3.84 -16.02
N ARG A 40 -15.22 -4.57 -15.37
CA ARG A 40 -15.49 -5.89 -14.78
C ARG A 40 -16.14 -5.77 -13.40
N THR A 41 -15.87 -4.69 -12.68
CA THR A 41 -16.44 -4.39 -11.36
C THR A 41 -17.21 -3.07 -11.40
N VAL A 42 -18.49 -3.08 -11.07
CA VAL A 42 -19.27 -1.84 -10.92
C VAL A 42 -19.04 -1.32 -9.50
N LEU A 43 -17.96 -0.58 -9.31
CA LEU A 43 -17.73 0.16 -8.06
C LEU A 43 -18.63 1.40 -8.04
N THR A 44 -19.30 1.62 -6.91
CA THR A 44 -20.01 2.87 -6.66
C THR A 44 -19.03 3.97 -6.25
N ASP A 45 -19.39 5.24 -6.44
CA ASP A 45 -18.58 6.39 -6.00
C ASP A 45 -18.12 6.25 -4.53
N ALA A 46 -18.98 5.71 -3.65
CA ALA A 46 -18.65 5.47 -2.24
C ALA A 46 -17.52 4.44 -2.06
N GLU A 47 -17.53 3.35 -2.83
CA GLU A 47 -16.46 2.35 -2.81
C GLU A 47 -15.18 2.98 -3.35
N LEU A 48 -15.25 3.70 -4.47
CA LEU A 48 -14.10 4.37 -5.09
C LEU A 48 -13.45 5.41 -4.15
N GLU A 49 -14.26 6.14 -3.37
CA GLU A 49 -13.80 7.06 -2.35
C GLU A 49 -13.16 6.32 -1.15
N THR A 50 -13.72 5.18 -0.77
CA THR A 50 -13.19 4.31 0.29
C THR A 50 -11.86 3.70 -0.11
N LEU A 51 -11.77 3.15 -1.33
CA LEU A 51 -10.53 2.63 -1.91
C LEU A 51 -9.44 3.70 -1.91
N LYS A 52 -9.75 4.94 -2.35
CA LYS A 52 -8.81 6.06 -2.31
C LYS A 52 -8.35 6.40 -0.89
N LYS A 53 -9.26 6.43 0.08
CA LYS A 53 -8.93 6.67 1.49
C LYS A 53 -8.06 5.55 2.06
N GLU A 54 -8.40 4.28 1.82
CA GLU A 54 -7.59 3.15 2.26
C GLU A 54 -6.21 3.16 1.61
N LYS A 55 -6.12 3.41 0.30
CA LYS A 55 -4.83 3.52 -0.40
C LYS A 55 -3.93 4.61 0.21
N LEU A 56 -4.54 5.72 0.65
CA LEU A 56 -3.83 6.81 1.32
C LEU A 56 -3.40 6.42 2.74
N LEU A 57 -4.27 5.76 3.51
CA LEU A 57 -3.95 5.25 4.85
C LEU A 57 -2.85 4.19 4.83
N LEU A 58 -2.94 3.22 3.93
CA LEU A 58 -1.94 2.16 3.74
C LEU A 58 -0.59 2.76 3.35
N LYS A 59 -0.58 3.79 2.52
CA LYS A 59 0.64 4.51 2.17
C LYS A 59 1.22 5.26 3.38
N ASP A 60 0.38 5.89 4.20
CA ASP A 60 0.80 6.57 5.43
C ASP A 60 1.39 5.59 6.46
N GLU A 61 0.73 4.45 6.67
CA GLU A 61 1.23 3.39 7.53
C GLU A 61 2.53 2.78 7.01
N ALA A 62 2.59 2.45 5.71
CA ALA A 62 3.82 1.98 5.07
C ALA A 62 4.96 2.98 5.26
N TYR A 63 4.68 4.28 5.08
CA TYR A 63 5.68 5.33 5.25
C TYR A 63 6.17 5.44 6.70
N LYS A 64 5.27 5.35 7.69
CA LYS A 64 5.64 5.29 9.11
C LYS A 64 6.54 4.09 9.41
N MET A 65 6.22 2.91 8.86
CA MET A 65 7.05 1.71 9.06
C MET A 65 8.44 1.84 8.44
N ILE A 66 8.54 2.44 7.24
CA ILE A 66 9.83 2.71 6.59
C ILE A 66 10.67 3.67 7.44
N LEU A 67 10.06 4.76 7.93
CA LEU A 67 10.75 5.70 8.79
C LEU A 67 11.21 5.09 10.12
N ASP A 68 10.38 4.25 10.73
CA ASP A 68 10.70 3.55 11.97
C ASP A 68 11.85 2.55 11.76
N TYR A 69 11.80 1.78 10.67
CA TYR A 69 12.87 0.86 10.28
C TYR A 69 14.18 1.60 10.01
N LYS A 70 14.17 2.73 9.29
CA LYS A 70 15.36 3.58 9.12
C LYS A 70 15.91 4.06 10.45
N LYS A 71 15.05 4.50 11.36
CA LYS A 71 15.47 4.95 12.69
C LYS A 71 16.09 3.83 13.51
N SER A 72 15.57 2.60 13.39
CA SER A 72 16.12 1.45 14.11
C SER A 72 17.42 0.91 13.51
N LYS A 73 17.72 1.20 12.25
CA LYS A 73 19.00 0.86 11.57
C LYS A 73 20.06 1.97 11.65
N ALA A 74 19.70 3.17 12.10
CA ALA A 74 20.59 4.32 12.28
C ALA A 74 21.15 4.39 13.70
#